data_AF-A0A2S9ALU9-F1
#
_entry.id   AF-A0A2S9ALU9-F1
#
_cell.length_a   1.000
_cell.length_b   1.000
_cell.length_c   1.000
_cell.angle_alpha   90.00
_cell.angle_beta   90.00
_cell.angle_gamma   90.00
#
_symmetry.space_group_name_H-M   'P 1'
#
loop_
_entity.id
_entity.type
_entity.pdbx_description
1 polymer ?
#
loop_
_entity_poly.entity_id
_entity_poly.type
_entity_poly.pdbx_seq_one_letter_code
_entity_poly.pdbx_strand_id
1 'polypeptide(L)'
;MRARSGRPELTLHVQPVELCRTPPRSRRDDQFVAQLGSVALGSTSYLVGREGQSVPEWIVLDYATGGHERIWRRTRPHADGVLAYALVEDDSSNGYVTVA
;
A
#
# COMPACT_ATOMS: atom_id res chain seq x y z
N MET A 1 -10.67 8.72 -21.76
CA MET A 1 -10.99 8.06 -20.47
C MET A 1 -10.67 6.58 -20.59
N ARG A 2 -9.52 6.14 -20.07
CA ARG A 2 -9.24 4.70 -19.97
C ARG A 2 -10.06 4.15 -18.81
N ALA A 3 -10.87 3.13 -19.09
CA ALA A 3 -11.59 2.39 -18.08
C ALA A 3 -10.57 1.87 -17.03
N ARG A 4 -10.73 2.29 -15.77
CA ARG A 4 -10.02 1.72 -14.62
C ARG A 4 -10.57 0.32 -14.39
N SER A 5 -9.98 -0.67 -15.07
CA SER A 5 -10.34 -2.07 -14.90
C SER A 5 -9.95 -2.54 -13.49
N GLY A 6 -10.95 -2.59 -12.59
CA GLY A 6 -10.92 -3.39 -11.37
C GLY A 6 -10.23 -2.74 -10.17
N ARG A 7 -10.86 -1.73 -9.55
CA ARG A 7 -10.73 -1.59 -8.09
C ARG A 7 -11.65 -2.64 -7.45
N PRO A 8 -11.15 -3.59 -6.66
CA PRO A 8 -11.98 -4.61 -6.04
C PRO A 8 -12.75 -4.05 -4.84
N GLU A 9 -13.80 -4.77 -4.45
CA GLU A 9 -14.81 -4.38 -3.45
C GLU A 9 -14.22 -4.00 -2.08
N LEU A 10 -13.00 -4.42 -1.75
CA LEU A 10 -12.34 -4.12 -0.47
C LEU A 10 -10.94 -3.51 -0.66
N THR A 11 -10.85 -2.21 -0.46
CA THR A 11 -9.62 -1.41 -0.54
C THR A 11 -9.40 -0.66 0.77
N LEU A 12 -8.16 -0.67 1.28
CA LEU A 12 -7.77 0.16 2.41
C LEU A 12 -7.09 1.43 1.92
N HIS A 13 -7.62 2.58 2.32
CA HIS A 13 -7.05 3.90 2.07
C HIS A 13 -6.15 4.30 3.23
N VAL A 14 -4.94 4.77 2.93
CA VAL A 14 -3.95 5.22 3.93
C VAL A 14 -3.32 6.55 3.52
N GLN A 15 -2.94 7.34 4.51
CA GLN A 15 -2.19 8.59 4.37
C GLN A 15 -0.69 8.36 4.63
N PRO A 16 0.21 9.23 4.13
CA PRO A 16 1.65 9.10 4.36
C PRO A 16 2.05 9.07 5.85
N VAL A 17 1.28 9.74 6.71
CA VAL A 17 1.51 9.78 8.17
C VAL A 17 1.28 8.42 8.86
N GLU A 18 0.55 7.52 8.21
CA GLU A 18 0.24 6.18 8.73
C GLU A 18 1.35 5.16 8.39
N LEU A 19 2.35 5.56 7.61
CA LEU A 19 3.46 4.70 7.20
C LEU A 19 4.61 4.73 8.21
N CYS A 20 5.05 3.55 8.59
CA CYS A 20 6.22 3.28 9.41
C CYS A 20 7.43 2.93 8.53
N ARG A 21 8.63 3.44 8.88
CA ARG A 21 9.89 3.07 8.20
C ARG A 21 10.46 1.73 8.66
N THR A 22 10.09 1.30 9.86
CA THR A 22 10.53 0.04 10.45
C THR A 22 9.33 -0.84 10.78
N PRO A 23 9.46 -2.18 10.74
CA PRO A 23 8.38 -3.07 11.15
C PRO A 23 7.96 -2.79 12.60
N PRO A 24 6.67 -2.58 12.87
CA PRO A 24 6.14 -2.50 14.23
C PRO A 24 6.37 -3.84 14.95
N ARG A 25 6.91 -3.78 16.17
CA ARG A 25 7.25 -4.98 16.97
C ARG A 25 6.08 -5.56 17.75
N SER A 26 5.08 -4.74 18.07
CA SER A 26 3.90 -5.14 18.84
C SER A 26 2.65 -5.05 17.98
N ARG A 27 1.88 -6.14 17.93
CA ARG A 27 0.54 -6.16 17.35
C ARG A 27 -0.43 -6.56 18.44
N ARG A 28 -1.59 -5.92 18.48
CA ARG A 28 -2.74 -6.44 19.21
C ARG A 28 -3.34 -7.61 18.42
N ASP A 29 -4.11 -8.45 19.08
CA ASP A 29 -4.75 -9.62 18.44
C ASP A 29 -5.72 -9.23 17.31
N ASP A 30 -6.17 -7.96 17.27
CA ASP A 30 -7.03 -7.39 16.24
C ASP A 30 -6.24 -6.60 15.17
N GLN A 31 -4.95 -6.86 14.99
CA GLN A 31 -4.08 -6.07 14.10
C GLN A 31 -3.21 -6.93 13.19
N PHE A 32 -3.09 -6.48 11.94
CA PHE A 32 -2.11 -7.00 11.00
C PHE A 32 -1.05 -5.95 10.69
N VAL A 33 0.14 -6.40 10.30
CA VAL A 33 1.15 -5.53 9.69
C VAL A 33 1.26 -5.89 8.22
N ALA A 34 1.17 -4.88 7.37
CA ALA A 34 1.44 -4.99 5.96
C ALA A 34 2.76 -4.30 5.61
N GLN A 35 3.59 -5.02 4.86
CA GLN A 35 4.77 -4.50 4.19
C GLN A 35 4.38 -4.05 2.79
N LEU A 36 4.63 -2.79 2.48
CA LEU A 36 4.45 -2.19 1.16
C LEU A 36 5.82 -2.17 0.46
N GLY A 37 6.00 -3.09 -0.50
CA GLY A 37 7.19 -3.14 -1.32
C GLY A 37 7.05 -2.25 -2.55
N SER A 38 7.87 -1.19 -2.64
CA SER A 38 8.10 -0.50 -3.91
C SER A 38 9.39 -1.03 -4.55
N VAL A 39 9.23 -1.98 -5.48
CA VAL A 39 10.37 -2.69 -6.12
C VAL A 39 11.30 -1.70 -6.87
N ALA A 40 10.78 -0.56 -7.31
CA ALA A 40 11.52 0.42 -8.10
C ALA A 40 12.20 1.55 -7.28
N LEU A 41 11.76 1.81 -6.04
CA LEU A 41 12.22 2.98 -5.26
C LEU A 41 13.06 2.62 -4.04
N GLY A 42 13.35 1.33 -3.82
CA GLY A 42 14.18 0.84 -2.70
C GLY A 42 13.60 1.12 -1.30
N SER A 43 12.42 1.72 -1.23
CA SER A 43 11.77 2.12 0.01
C SER A 43 10.74 1.07 0.40
N THR A 44 10.95 0.46 1.57
CA THR A 44 9.94 -0.38 2.22
C THR A 44 9.24 0.46 3.26
N SER A 45 7.91 0.50 3.18
CA SER A 45 7.07 1.09 4.22
C SER A 45 6.22 0.01 4.87
N TYR A 46 5.91 0.19 6.14
CA TYR A 46 5.04 -0.69 6.90
C TYR A 46 3.80 0.08 7.33
N LEU A 47 2.67 -0.61 7.46
CA LEU A 47 1.46 -0.06 8.10
C LEU A 47 0.89 -1.08 9.07
N VAL A 48 0.21 -0.58 10.10
CA VAL A 48 -0.60 -1.38 11.01
C VAL A 48 -2.06 -1.18 10.63
N GLY A 49 -2.70 -2.22 10.12
CA GLY A 49 -4.13 -2.22 9.88
C GLY A 49 -4.87 -2.91 11.02
N ARG A 50 -6.15 -2.58 11.21
CA ARG A 50 -7.03 -3.39 12.05
C ARG A 50 -7.51 -4.60 11.27
N GLU A 51 -7.45 -5.78 11.87
CA GLU A 51 -8.19 -6.94 11.37
C GLU A 51 -9.69 -6.66 11.57
N GLY A 52 -10.36 -6.30 10.47
CA GLY A 52 -11.80 -6.53 10.36
C GLY A 52 -12.09 -8.01 10.09
N GLN A 53 -13.27 -8.32 9.52
CA GLN A 53 -13.59 -9.69 9.08
C GLN A 53 -12.76 -10.16 7.87
N SER A 54 -12.06 -9.26 7.17
CA SER A 54 -11.19 -9.63 6.06
C SER A 54 -10.06 -8.61 5.87
N VAL A 55 -8.84 -9.13 5.79
CA VAL A 55 -7.65 -8.38 5.36
C VAL A 55 -7.86 -7.91 3.92
N PRO A 56 -7.63 -6.62 3.59
CA PRO A 56 -7.90 -6.09 2.26
C PRO A 56 -6.99 -6.72 1.21
N GLU A 57 -7.52 -6.95 0.01
CA GLU A 57 -6.70 -7.39 -1.11
C GLU A 57 -5.83 -6.25 -1.66
N TRP A 58 -6.21 -4.99 -1.44
CA TRP A 58 -5.57 -3.81 -2.04
C TRP A 58 -5.41 -2.67 -1.04
N ILE A 59 -4.32 -1.93 -1.18
CA ILE A 59 -4.00 -0.76 -0.36
C ILE A 59 -3.71 0.42 -1.29
N VAL A 60 -4.33 1.56 -1.00
CA VAL A 60 -4.14 2.81 -1.73
C VAL A 60 -3.57 3.86 -0.79
N LEU A 61 -2.41 4.42 -1.15
CA LEU A 61 -1.85 5.59 -0.49
C LEU A 61 -2.42 6.83 -1.15
N ASP A 62 -3.22 7.58 -0.42
CA ASP A 62 -3.78 8.85 -0.85
C ASP A 62 -2.83 9.98 -0.45
N TYR A 63 -2.30 10.73 -1.42
CA TYR A 63 -1.58 11.95 -1.11
C TYR A 63 -2.59 13.09 -0.89
N ALA A 64 -2.46 13.81 0.23
CA ALA A 64 -3.37 14.89 0.63
C ALA A 64 -3.56 16.01 -0.42
N THR A 65 -2.66 16.10 -1.42
CA THR A 65 -2.73 17.05 -2.53
C THR A 65 -3.67 16.61 -3.66
N GLY A 66 -4.32 15.44 -3.55
CA GLY A 66 -5.40 14.99 -4.43
C GLY A 66 -5.00 14.66 -5.88
N GLY A 67 -3.70 14.65 -6.18
CA GLY A 67 -3.18 14.43 -7.53
C GLY A 67 -2.39 13.14 -7.71
N HIS A 68 -2.08 12.45 -6.62
CA HIS A 68 -1.27 11.24 -6.65
C HIS A 68 -1.85 10.14 -5.75
N GLU A 69 -1.77 8.91 -6.23
CA GLU A 69 -2.12 7.64 -5.60
C GLU A 69 -1.00 6.62 -5.87
N ARG A 70 -0.70 5.81 -4.86
CA ARG A 70 0.03 4.54 -5.07
C ARG A 70 -0.85 3.39 -4.68
N ILE A 71 -0.87 2.35 -5.49
CA ILE A 71 -1.75 1.20 -5.32
C ILE A 71 -0.90 -0.06 -5.20
N TRP A 72 -1.12 -0.83 -4.15
CA TRP A 72 -0.51 -2.13 -3.95
C TRP A 72 -1.55 -3.25 -3.89
N ARG A 73 -1.16 -4.43 -4.38
CA ARG A 73 -1.96 -5.67 -4.31
C ARG A 73 -1.32 -6.66 -3.35
N ARG A 74 -2.15 -7.34 -2.56
CA ARG A 74 -1.73 -8.41 -1.64
C ARG A 74 -1.03 -9.52 -2.42
N THR A 75 0.14 -9.91 -1.93
CA THR A 75 0.89 -11.08 -2.40
C THR A 75 0.89 -12.17 -1.34
N ARG A 76 1.67 -13.23 -1.56
CA ARG A 76 1.84 -14.27 -0.54
C ARG A 76 2.40 -13.64 0.75
N PRO A 77 1.92 -14.05 1.94
CA PRO A 77 2.48 -13.60 3.21
C PRO A 77 3.99 -13.83 3.25
N HIS A 78 4.71 -12.90 3.89
CA HIS A 78 6.11 -13.11 4.22
C HIS A 78 6.23 -13.94 5.49
N ALA A 79 7.45 -14.36 5.84
CA ALA A 79 7.74 -14.99 7.12
C ALA A 79 7.24 -14.10 8.30
N ASP A 80 6.92 -14.74 9.43
CA ASP A 80 6.54 -14.07 10.68
C ASP A 80 5.21 -13.31 10.66
N GLY A 81 4.26 -13.74 9.82
CA GLY A 81 2.90 -13.21 9.81
C GLY A 81 2.79 -11.76 9.30
N VAL A 82 3.84 -11.21 8.68
CA VAL A 82 3.77 -9.94 7.94
C VAL A 82 3.10 -10.19 6.59
N LEU A 83 2.06 -9.43 6.29
CA LEU A 83 1.43 -9.47 4.97
C LEU A 83 2.26 -8.67 3.97
N ALA A 84 2.53 -9.23 2.80
CA ALA A 84 3.27 -8.53 1.76
C ALA A 84 2.32 -7.98 0.69
N TYR A 85 2.61 -6.77 0.23
CA TYR A 85 1.90 -6.09 -0.85
C TYR A 85 2.91 -5.55 -1.86
N ALA A 86 2.67 -5.81 -3.14
CA ALA A 86 3.52 -5.33 -4.24
C ALA A 86 2.87 -4.13 -4.93
N LEU A 87 3.68 -3.11 -5.24
CA LEU A 87 3.24 -1.93 -5.97
C LEU A 87 2.82 -2.33 -7.39
N VAL A 88 1.63 -1.94 -7.80
CA VAL A 88 1.05 -2.26 -9.11
C VAL A 88 0.64 -1.02 -9.91
N GLU A 89 0.36 0.10 -9.24
CA GLU A 89 0.13 1.40 -9.89
C GLU A 89 0.80 2.50 -9.06
N ASP A 90 1.50 3.41 -9.74
CA ASP A 90 2.10 4.60 -9.14
C ASP A 90 1.95 5.77 -10.11
N ASP A 91 0.95 6.61 -9.87
CA ASP A 91 0.69 7.79 -10.71
C ASP A 91 1.55 9.00 -10.29
N SER A 92 2.29 8.91 -9.17
CA SER A 92 3.24 9.95 -8.75
C SER A 92 4.40 10.08 -9.73
N SER A 93 4.65 9.02 -10.51
CA SER A 93 5.65 8.99 -11.57
C SER A 93 5.17 9.60 -12.90
N ASN A 94 3.85 9.79 -13.10
CA ASN A 94 3.32 10.43 -14.31
C ASN A 94 3.58 11.94 -14.37
N GLY A 95 4.08 12.55 -13.29
CA GLY A 95 4.53 13.94 -13.24
C GLY A 95 5.99 14.15 -13.68
N TYR A 96 6.79 13.09 -13.81
CA TYR A 96 8.15 13.16 -14.35
C TYR A 96 8.15 12.80 -15.83
N VAL A 97 7.33 13.49 -16.64
CA VAL A 97 7.67 13.61 -18.06
C VAL A 97 8.89 14.51 -18.08
N THR A 98 10.07 13.89 -18.16
CA THR A 98 11.25 14.57 -18.67
C THR A 98 10.86 15.06 -20.06
N VAL A 99 10.58 16.36 -20.16
CA VAL A 99 10.68 17.08 -21.42
C VAL A 99 12.11 16.84 -21.90
N ALA A 100 12.23 15.98 -22.91
CA ALA A 100 13.43 15.89 -23.73
C ALA A 100 13.58 17.18 -24.54
#